data_AF-A0A8X6LQ22-F1
#
_entry.id   AF-A0A8X6LQ22-F1
#
_cell.length_a   1.000
_cell.length_b   1.000
_cell.length_c   1.000
_cell.angle_alpha   90.00
_cell.angle_beta   90.00
_cell.angle_gamma   90.00
#
_symmetry.space_group_name_H-M   'P 1'
#
loop_
_entity.id
_entity.type
_entity.pdbx_description
1 polymer ?
#
loop_
_entity_poly.entity_id
_entity_poly.type
_entity_poly.pdbx_seq_one_letter_code
_entity_poly.pdbx_strand_id
1 'polypeptide(L)'
;MADRLAKEGTALPQPKQPSTLHSAKSQIKSAVERWTCQWLQRLSLGKNWESRASRGPFDHNLPGEVSVAAVRMRTRHYYLAAHLHRIKVLPTPKCQLCGYGTMNAEHLRTSFALDHI
;
A
#
# COMPACT_ATOMS: atom_id res chain seq x y z
N MET A 1 -19.93 22.55 5.06
CA MET A 1 -20.08 21.47 4.06
C MET A 1 -20.89 20.30 4.61
N ALA A 2 -20.63 19.87 5.85
CA ALA A 2 -21.43 18.87 6.55
C ALA A 2 -22.93 19.21 6.60
N ASP A 3 -23.30 20.45 6.98
CA ASP A 3 -24.72 20.85 7.10
C ASP A 3 -25.49 20.80 5.78
N ARG A 4 -24.82 21.15 4.67
CA ARG A 4 -25.40 21.05 3.33
C ARG A 4 -25.70 19.59 2.98
N LEU A 5 -24.73 18.71 3.21
CA LEU A 5 -24.88 17.26 2.95
C LEU A 5 -25.91 16.62 3.88
N ALA A 6 -26.01 17.08 5.13
CA ALA A 6 -27.04 16.63 6.06
C ALA A 6 -28.44 17.01 5.56
N LYS A 7 -28.64 18.27 5.10
CA LYS A 7 -29.90 18.71 4.48
C LYS A 7 -30.25 17.88 3.24
N GLU A 8 -29.30 17.65 2.35
CA GLU A 8 -29.50 16.80 1.16
C GLU A 8 -29.87 15.36 1.56
N GLY A 9 -29.23 14.82 2.61
CA GLY A 9 -29.54 13.50 3.13
C GLY A 9 -30.97 13.36 3.69
N THR A 10 -31.54 14.43 4.25
CA THR A 10 -32.95 14.40 4.72
C THR A 10 -33.97 14.27 3.60
N ALA A 11 -33.60 14.63 2.37
CA ALA A 11 -34.45 14.47 1.19
C ALA A 11 -34.40 13.05 0.60
N LEU A 12 -33.46 12.20 1.06
CA LEU A 12 -33.34 10.82 0.59
C LEU A 12 -34.29 9.88 1.35
N PRO A 13 -34.76 8.81 0.68
CA PRO A 13 -35.59 7.79 1.32
C PRO A 13 -34.93 7.23 2.58
N GLN A 14 -35.61 7.39 3.72
CA GLN A 14 -35.14 6.82 4.98
C GLN A 14 -35.49 5.32 5.02
N PRO A 15 -34.64 4.49 5.65
CA PRO A 15 -34.93 3.08 5.84
C PRO A 15 -36.21 2.91 6.67
N LYS A 16 -37.12 2.04 6.20
CA LYS A 16 -38.39 1.75 6.89
C LYS A 16 -38.21 1.15 8.28
N GLN A 17 -37.07 0.50 8.51
CA GLN A 17 -36.70 -0.06 9.79
C GLN A 17 -35.62 0.80 10.45
N PRO A 18 -35.78 1.18 11.72
CA PRO A 18 -34.77 1.92 12.44
C PRO A 18 -33.51 1.06 12.54
N SER A 19 -32.38 1.62 12.10
CA SER A 19 -31.07 1.00 12.24
C SER A 19 -30.32 1.67 13.38
N THR A 20 -29.53 0.90 14.13
CA THR A 20 -28.66 1.49 15.15
C THR A 20 -27.53 2.26 14.48
N LEU A 21 -27.04 3.30 15.16
CA LEU A 21 -25.88 4.06 14.70
C LEU A 21 -24.67 3.17 14.39
N HIS A 22 -24.45 2.13 15.21
CA HIS A 22 -23.38 1.15 15.00
C HIS A 22 -23.56 0.40 13.67
N SER A 23 -24.77 -0.11 13.42
CA SER A 23 -25.06 -0.85 12.20
C SER A 23 -24.94 0.03 10.95
N ALA A 24 -25.45 1.27 11.01
CA ALA A 24 -25.32 2.23 9.93
C ALA A 24 -23.84 2.57 9.62
N LYS A 25 -23.01 2.81 10.65
CA LYS A 25 -21.56 3.02 10.49
C LYS A 25 -20.88 1.81 9.85
N SER A 26 -21.22 0.60 10.30
CA SER A 26 -20.67 -0.62 9.72
C SER A 26 -21.02 -0.77 8.25
N GLN A 27 -22.27 -0.50 7.86
CA GLN A 27 -22.72 -0.57 6.48
C GLN A 27 -22.00 0.44 5.59
N ILE A 28 -21.85 1.68 6.05
CA ILE A 28 -21.10 2.73 5.33
C ILE A 28 -19.64 2.29 5.15
N LYS A 29 -18.99 1.82 6.22
CA LYS A 29 -17.62 1.33 6.16
C LYS A 29 -17.47 0.23 5.11
N SER A 30 -18.31 -0.80 5.14
CA SER A 30 -18.28 -1.89 4.16
C SER A 30 -18.61 -1.44 2.74
N ALA A 31 -19.47 -0.43 2.56
CA ALA A 31 -19.74 0.15 1.25
C ALA A 31 -18.52 0.88 0.68
N VAL A 32 -17.86 1.70 1.50
CA VAL A 32 -16.63 2.40 1.13
C VAL A 32 -15.52 1.40 0.81
N GLU A 33 -15.30 0.39 1.65
CA GLU A 33 -14.30 -0.65 1.42
C GLU A 33 -14.52 -1.38 0.08
N ARG A 34 -15.76 -1.79 -0.20
CA ARG A 34 -16.10 -2.44 -1.49
C ARG A 34 -15.85 -1.52 -2.68
N TRP A 35 -16.27 -0.26 -2.58
CA TRP A 35 -16.05 0.72 -3.64
C TRP A 35 -14.56 0.96 -3.88
N THR A 36 -13.78 1.14 -2.82
CA THR A 36 -12.33 1.30 -2.89
C THR A 36 -11.67 0.07 -3.51
N CYS A 37 -12.04 -1.14 -3.11
CA CYS A 37 -11.52 -2.37 -3.71
C CYS A 37 -11.81 -2.44 -5.21
N GLN A 38 -13.05 -2.18 -5.64
CA GLN A 38 -13.40 -2.19 -7.06
C GLN A 38 -12.66 -1.11 -7.85
N TRP A 39 -12.52 0.08 -7.28
CA TRP A 39 -11.77 1.18 -7.90
C TRP A 39 -10.29 0.82 -8.04
N LEU A 40 -9.67 0.28 -7.00
CA LEU A 40 -8.28 -0.17 -7.04
C LEU A 40 -8.07 -1.33 -8.04
N GLN A 41 -9.01 -2.28 -8.10
CA GLN A 41 -9.00 -3.36 -9.09
C GLN A 41 -9.02 -2.80 -10.51
N ARG A 42 -9.92 -1.85 -10.81
CA ARG A 42 -9.97 -1.17 -12.12
C ARG A 42 -8.67 -0.44 -12.43
N LEU A 43 -8.10 0.28 -11.45
CA LEU A 43 -6.81 0.94 -11.60
C LEU A 43 -5.62 -0.03 -11.72
N SER A 44 -5.81 -1.29 -11.36
CA SER A 44 -4.80 -2.34 -11.49
C SER A 44 -4.84 -3.02 -12.87
N LEU A 45 -5.95 -2.89 -13.62
CA LEU A 45 -6.05 -3.43 -14.99
C LEU A 45 -4.97 -2.79 -15.87
N GLY A 46 -4.22 -3.62 -16.60
CA GLY A 46 -3.10 -3.19 -17.44
C GLY A 46 -1.81 -2.85 -16.68
N LYS A 47 -1.83 -2.78 -15.34
CA LYS A 47 -0.60 -2.77 -14.56
C LYS A 47 -0.07 -4.19 -14.48
N ASN A 48 1.21 -4.36 -14.80
CA ASN A 48 1.87 -5.66 -14.80
C ASN A 48 2.24 -6.11 -13.37
N TRP A 49 1.28 -6.11 -12.46
CA TRP A 49 1.45 -6.61 -11.09
C TRP A 49 1.46 -8.13 -11.08
N GLU A 50 0.66 -8.76 -11.95
CA GLU A 50 0.53 -10.22 -12.01
C GLU A 50 1.85 -10.86 -12.46
N SER A 51 2.49 -10.47 -13.58
CA SER A 51 3.81 -11.06 -13.92
C SER A 51 4.90 -10.76 -12.89
N ARG A 52 4.76 -9.67 -12.11
CA ARG A 52 5.68 -9.33 -11.02
C ARG A 52 5.42 -10.19 -9.79
N ALA A 53 4.18 -10.59 -9.53
CA ALA A 53 3.81 -11.56 -8.50
C ALA A 53 4.16 -12.99 -8.93
N SER A 54 4.00 -13.32 -10.21
CA SER A 54 4.17 -14.67 -10.78
C SER A 54 5.61 -15.14 -10.95
N ARG A 55 6.66 -14.31 -10.73
CA ARG A 55 8.07 -14.79 -10.75
C ARG A 55 8.45 -15.64 -9.51
N GLY A 56 7.50 -16.43 -9.01
CA GLY A 56 7.67 -17.31 -7.85
C GLY A 56 7.68 -16.59 -6.51
N PRO A 57 7.42 -17.35 -5.42
CA PRO A 57 7.58 -16.88 -4.05
C PRO A 57 9.04 -16.50 -3.81
N PHE A 58 9.27 -15.49 -2.96
CA PHE A 58 10.60 -15.26 -2.42
C PHE A 58 10.98 -16.48 -1.56
N ASP A 59 12.22 -16.93 -1.68
CA ASP A 59 12.70 -18.06 -0.88
C ASP A 59 12.51 -17.77 0.61
N HIS A 60 11.64 -18.54 1.25
CA HIS A 60 11.29 -18.39 2.65
C HIS A 60 12.46 -18.75 3.60
N ASN A 61 13.55 -19.32 3.06
CA ASN A 61 14.76 -19.63 3.82
C ASN A 61 15.75 -18.46 3.87
N LEU A 62 15.48 -17.36 3.13
CA LEU A 62 16.33 -16.17 3.18
C LEU A 62 16.11 -15.39 4.48
N PRO A 63 17.16 -14.76 5.05
CA PRO A 63 16.99 -13.81 6.14
C PRO A 63 15.96 -12.73 5.77
N GLY A 64 15.16 -12.30 6.75
CA GLY A 64 14.04 -11.38 6.51
C GLY A 64 14.46 -10.09 5.80
N GLU A 65 15.62 -9.54 6.13
CA GLU A 65 16.17 -8.32 5.51
C GLU A 65 16.53 -8.54 4.03
N VAL A 66 17.10 -9.69 3.69
CA VAL A 66 17.44 -10.09 2.31
C VAL A 66 16.16 -10.27 1.50
N SER A 67 15.16 -10.94 2.07
CA SER A 67 13.83 -11.08 1.47
C SER A 67 13.19 -9.73 1.18
N VAL A 68 13.22 -8.79 2.13
CA VAL A 68 12.67 -7.44 1.94
C VAL A 68 13.49 -6.65 0.92
N ALA A 69 14.81 -6.79 0.89
CA ALA A 69 15.67 -6.16 -0.11
C ALA A 69 15.34 -6.66 -1.53
N ALA A 70 15.17 -7.98 -1.71
CA ALA A 70 14.76 -8.61 -2.95
C ALA A 70 13.38 -8.13 -3.42
N VAL A 71 12.39 -8.05 -2.51
CA VAL A 71 11.06 -7.50 -2.81
C VAL A 71 11.18 -6.08 -3.31
N ARG A 72 11.91 -5.21 -2.59
CA ARG A 72 12.09 -3.80 -2.96
C ARG A 72 12.79 -3.66 -4.31
N MET A 73 13.73 -4.53 -4.64
CA MET A 73 14.36 -4.57 -5.95
C MET A 73 13.37 -4.94 -7.05
N ARG A 74 12.63 -6.05 -6.88
CA ARG A 74 11.65 -6.57 -7.87
C ARG A 74 10.48 -5.61 -8.11
N THR A 75 10.00 -4.93 -7.07
CA THR A 75 8.96 -3.90 -7.19
C THR A 75 9.49 -2.55 -7.64
N ARG A 76 10.82 -2.39 -7.77
CA ARG A 76 11.51 -1.11 -8.04
C ARG A 76 11.27 -0.04 -6.98
N HIS A 77 11.08 -0.46 -5.73
CA HIS A 77 10.96 0.40 -4.55
C HIS A 77 12.32 0.70 -3.90
N TYR A 78 13.43 0.53 -4.62
CA TYR A 78 14.77 0.82 -4.10
C TYR A 78 14.96 2.31 -3.72
N TYR A 79 14.18 3.25 -4.26
CA TYR A 79 14.18 4.68 -3.86
C TYR A 79 13.12 5.06 -2.82
N LEU A 80 12.40 4.08 -2.24
CA LEU A 80 11.26 4.35 -1.36
C LEU A 80 11.64 5.20 -0.14
N ALA A 81 12.80 4.94 0.47
CA ALA A 81 13.25 5.67 1.66
C ALA A 81 13.49 7.17 1.36
N ALA A 82 14.17 7.47 0.24
CA ALA A 82 14.36 8.84 -0.22
C ALA A 82 13.02 9.53 -0.55
N HIS A 83 12.10 8.82 -1.19
CA HIS A 83 10.77 9.35 -1.48
C HIS A 83 9.98 9.69 -0.21
N LEU A 84 9.94 8.77 0.76
CA LEU A 84 9.24 8.95 2.04
C LEU A 84 9.87 10.07 2.87
N HIS A 85 11.19 10.21 2.85
CA HIS A 85 11.87 11.33 3.50
C HIS A 85 11.49 12.67 2.87
N ARG A 86 11.43 12.75 1.53
CA ARG A 86 11.01 13.97 0.81
C ARG A 86 9.60 14.43 1.20
N ILE A 87 8.68 13.51 1.46
CA ILE A 87 7.32 13.83 1.93
C ILE A 87 7.20 13.88 3.46
N LYS A 88 8.34 13.94 4.17
CA LYS A 88 8.44 14.05 5.64
C LYS A 88 7.79 12.91 6.43
N VAL A 89 7.64 11.73 5.82
CA VAL A 89 7.17 10.51 6.49
C VAL A 89 8.30 9.82 7.23
N LEU A 90 9.51 9.80 6.65
CA LEU A 90 10.70 9.29 7.32
C LEU A 90 11.62 10.43 7.78
N PRO A 91 12.22 10.32 8.98
CA PRO A 91 13.15 11.33 9.48
C PRO A 91 14.47 11.36 8.71
N THR A 92 14.83 10.27 8.01
CA THR A 92 16.09 10.14 7.28
C THR A 92 15.91 9.38 5.96
N PRO A 93 16.69 9.69 4.90
CA PRO A 93 16.65 8.93 3.65
C PRO A 93 17.52 7.65 3.69
N LYS A 94 18.11 7.33 4.85
CA LYS A 94 18.97 6.16 5.03
C LYS A 94 18.24 4.85 4.76
N CYS A 95 18.99 3.84 4.35
CA CYS A 95 18.47 2.49 4.18
C CYS A 95 17.85 1.99 5.49
N GLN A 96 16.57 1.59 5.43
CA GLN A 96 15.83 1.11 6.60
C GLN A 96 16.14 -0.36 6.93
N LEU A 97 16.94 -1.05 6.10
CA LEU A 97 17.30 -2.45 6.33
C LEU A 97 18.61 -2.58 7.09
N CYS A 98 19.65 -1.82 6.72
CA CYS A 98 20.94 -1.86 7.40
C CYS A 98 21.27 -0.59 8.22
N GLY A 99 20.49 0.49 8.08
CA GLY A 99 20.71 1.74 8.80
C GLY A 99 21.81 2.65 8.20
N TYR A 100 22.49 2.23 7.14
CA TYR A 100 23.61 2.95 6.54
C TYR A 100 23.39 3.22 5.04
N GLY A 101 23.96 4.33 4.56
CA GLY A 101 23.89 4.72 3.15
C GLY A 101 22.48 5.09 2.66
N THR A 102 22.41 5.62 1.44
CA THR A 102 21.14 5.92 0.77
C THR A 102 20.59 4.64 0.15
N MET A 103 19.30 4.35 0.39
CA MET A 103 18.66 3.21 -0.27
C MET A 103 18.54 3.48 -1.76
N ASN A 104 19.29 2.74 -2.57
CA ASN A 104 19.22 2.72 -4.03
C ASN A 104 19.47 1.28 -4.51
N ALA A 105 19.35 1.04 -5.83
CA ALA A 105 19.47 -0.30 -6.38
C ALA A 105 20.86 -0.92 -6.15
N GLU A 106 21.91 -0.12 -6.25
CA GLU A 106 23.30 -0.55 -6.04
C GLU A 106 23.54 -0.98 -4.59
N HIS A 107 23.10 -0.14 -3.66
CA HIS A 107 23.20 -0.39 -2.23
C HIS A 107 22.46 -1.66 -1.82
N LEU A 108 21.24 -1.89 -2.34
CA LEU A 108 20.49 -3.12 -2.03
C LEU A 108 21.17 -4.36 -2.63
N ARG A 109 21.74 -4.25 -3.84
CA ARG A 109 22.42 -5.39 -4.47
C ARG A 109 23.68 -5.79 -3.73
N THR A 110 24.53 -4.80 -3.40
CA THR A 110 25.82 -5.01 -2.73
C THR A 110 25.66 -5.38 -1.25
N SER A 111 24.75 -4.72 -0.52
CA SER A 111 24.60 -4.94 0.94
C SER A 111 23.87 -6.23 1.27
N PHE A 112 23.07 -6.78 0.35
CA PHE A 112 22.29 -8.00 0.56
C PHE A 112 22.61 -9.11 -0.44
N ALA A 113 23.72 -8.99 -1.18
CA ALA A 113 24.22 -9.97 -2.15
C ALA A 113 23.13 -10.50 -3.12
N LEU A 114 22.38 -9.58 -3.75
CA LEU A 114 21.22 -9.91 -4.58
C LEU A 114 21.58 -10.23 -6.06
N ASP A 115 22.82 -10.62 -6.36
CA ASP A 115 23.32 -10.78 -7.74
C ASP A 115 22.65 -11.94 -8.53
N HIS A 116 21.83 -12.75 -7.86
CA HIS A 116 21.18 -13.95 -8.43
C HIS A 116 19.65 -13.96 -8.37
N ILE A 117 18.99 -12.82 -8.06
CA ILE A 117 17.52 -12.70 -7.93
C ILE A 117 16.93 -11.77 -9.01
#